data_AF-A0A2A2LE91-F1
#
_entry.id   AF-A0A2A2LE91-F1
#
_cell.length_a   1.000
_cell.length_b   1.000
_cell.length_c   1.000
_cell.angle_alpha   90.00
_cell.angle_beta   90.00
_cell.angle_gamma   90.00
#
_symmetry.space_group_name_H-M   'P 1'
#
loop_
_entity.id
_entity.type
_entity.pdbx_description
1 polymer ?
#
loop_
_entity_poly.entity_id
_entity_poly.type
_entity_poly.pdbx_seq_one_letter_code
_entity_poly.pdbx_strand_id
1 'polypeptide(L)'
;MSIFTSCCPFLSGCLDCLQGPSFAGGVSYSTLQQPITPLIRLDVSHMGKDVVILKEGERICGTGGAFSTVPIVQNKAYFQVDIQQTGVWGIGLGNRQAQIDSAPIEKYFWGLRESGQVFADGQCVGQLNKAVDEGDSIGISYDHIEMKIYVNGEEAEPRITGVKGPVRIRSIYLHNKEDYSLKLMKKVKG
;
A
#
# COMPACT_ATOMS: atom_id res chain seq x y z
N MET A 1 -45.77 -40.95 1.05
CA MET A 1 -47.18 -41.16 0.62
C MET A 1 -47.98 -40.10 1.34
N SER A 2 -48.67 -39.11 0.76
CA SER A 2 -49.31 -38.90 -0.53
C SER A 2 -49.40 -37.38 -0.79
N ILE A 3 -48.89 -36.87 -1.93
CA ILE A 3 -49.61 -36.29 -3.11
C ILE A 3 -50.70 -35.23 -2.84
N PHE A 4 -50.42 -33.99 -3.30
CA PHE A 4 -51.25 -32.95 -3.94
C PHE A 4 -52.76 -32.84 -3.64
N THR A 5 -53.24 -31.61 -3.35
CA THR A 5 -54.34 -30.98 -4.13
C THR A 5 -54.31 -29.44 -4.01
N SER A 6 -54.44 -28.78 -5.16
CA SER A 6 -54.56 -27.34 -5.42
C SER A 6 -56.03 -26.92 -5.43
N CYS A 7 -56.35 -25.67 -5.10
CA CYS A 7 -57.49 -24.94 -5.65
C CYS A 7 -57.25 -23.42 -5.55
N CYS A 8 -56.82 -22.80 -6.64
CA CYS A 8 -57.07 -21.38 -6.92
C CYS A 8 -58.52 -21.18 -7.39
N PRO A 9 -59.06 -19.97 -7.22
CA PRO A 9 -59.84 -19.36 -8.29
C PRO A 9 -59.29 -17.98 -8.69
N PHE A 10 -59.23 -17.80 -10.02
CA PHE A 10 -59.24 -16.52 -10.76
C PHE A 10 -60.55 -15.73 -10.43
N LEU A 11 -60.74 -14.42 -10.60
CA LEU A 11 -60.50 -13.51 -11.73
C LEU A 11 -60.91 -12.05 -11.33
N SER A 12 -60.31 -11.02 -11.97
CA SER A 12 -60.78 -9.61 -12.22
C SER A 12 -61.36 -8.78 -11.05
N GLY A 13 -60.95 -7.54 -10.76
CA GLY A 13 -60.44 -6.44 -11.60
C GLY A 13 -61.45 -5.28 -11.58
N CYS A 14 -61.15 -4.19 -10.86
CA CYS A 14 -61.72 -2.85 -11.05
C CYS A 14 -60.77 -1.83 -10.40
N LEU A 15 -60.28 -0.89 -11.23
CA LEU A 15 -59.61 0.33 -10.79
C LEU A 15 -60.57 1.15 -9.93
N ASP A 16 -60.08 1.72 -8.84
CA ASP A 16 -60.58 3.02 -8.41
C ASP A 16 -59.44 3.93 -7.98
N CYS A 17 -59.39 5.03 -8.69
CA CYS A 17 -58.43 6.10 -8.62
C CYS A 17 -58.86 7.05 -7.50
N LEU A 18 -58.13 7.07 -6.38
CA LEU A 18 -58.15 8.26 -5.51
C LEU A 18 -56.78 8.94 -5.55
N GLN A 19 -56.64 9.78 -6.58
CA GLN A 19 -55.74 10.92 -6.60
C GLN A 19 -56.10 11.87 -5.45
N GLY A 20 -55.19 12.00 -4.47
CA GLY A 20 -55.04 13.21 -3.67
C GLY A 20 -53.97 14.12 -4.31
N PRO A 21 -54.09 15.46 -4.23
CA PRO A 21 -53.35 16.35 -5.12
C PRO A 21 -51.99 16.81 -4.56
N SER A 22 -51.04 16.95 -5.49
CA SER A 22 -50.07 18.05 -5.59
C SER A 22 -48.69 17.99 -4.90
N PHE A 23 -47.72 17.46 -5.66
CA PHE A 23 -46.36 17.98 -5.94
C PHE A 23 -45.63 18.87 -4.91
N ALA A 24 -44.52 18.35 -4.37
CA ALA A 24 -43.18 18.94 -4.52
C ALA A 24 -42.08 18.00 -3.99
N GLY A 25 -41.07 17.75 -4.84
CA GLY A 25 -39.68 17.59 -4.42
C GLY A 25 -39.30 16.25 -3.78
N GLY A 26 -38.76 15.34 -4.59
CA GLY A 26 -38.21 14.08 -4.13
C GLY A 26 -37.11 14.25 -3.10
N VAL A 27 -37.05 13.30 -2.16
CA VAL A 27 -35.84 13.05 -1.39
C VAL A 27 -35.46 11.59 -1.57
N SER A 28 -34.96 11.29 -2.77
CA SER A 28 -34.03 10.19 -2.93
C SER A 28 -32.74 10.64 -2.26
N TYR A 29 -32.56 10.33 -0.98
CA TYR A 29 -31.22 10.27 -0.43
C TYR A 29 -30.53 9.07 -1.09
N SER A 30 -30.00 9.30 -2.29
CA SER A 30 -28.93 8.46 -2.82
C SER A 30 -27.88 8.36 -1.72
N THR A 31 -27.80 7.19 -1.10
CA THR A 31 -26.71 6.85 -0.19
C THR A 31 -25.45 6.96 -1.04
N LEU A 32 -24.76 8.09 -0.93
CA LEU A 32 -23.42 8.23 -1.46
C LEU A 32 -22.60 7.18 -0.73
N GLN A 33 -22.44 6.01 -1.34
CA GLN A 33 -21.39 5.07 -0.97
C GLN A 33 -20.09 5.86 -1.14
N GLN A 34 -19.58 6.41 -0.04
CA GLN A 34 -18.22 6.91 -0.02
C GLN A 34 -17.36 5.77 -0.56
N PRO A 35 -16.55 6.00 -1.61
CA PRO A 35 -15.64 4.97 -2.08
C PRO A 35 -14.76 4.61 -0.88
N ILE A 36 -14.86 3.36 -0.42
CA ILE A 36 -14.05 2.84 0.68
C ILE A 36 -12.61 3.01 0.22
N THR A 37 -11.95 4.05 0.71
CA THR A 37 -10.55 4.30 0.36
C THR A 37 -9.77 3.16 0.99
N PRO A 38 -9.09 2.32 0.19
CA PRO A 38 -8.42 1.16 0.74
C PRO A 38 -7.34 1.62 1.73
N LEU A 39 -7.38 1.03 2.93
CA LEU A 39 -6.37 1.28 3.96
C LEU A 39 -5.01 0.86 3.42
N ILE A 40 -4.04 1.79 3.45
CA ILE A 40 -2.66 1.52 3.04
C ILE A 40 -1.92 0.93 4.23
N ARG A 41 -1.51 -0.32 4.08
CA ARG A 41 -0.72 -1.09 5.06
C ARG A 41 0.12 -2.11 4.31
N LEU A 42 0.97 -2.82 5.04
CA LEU A 42 1.65 -4.01 4.53
C LEU A 42 0.62 -5.08 4.13
N ASP A 43 0.80 -5.65 2.95
CA ASP A 43 -0.11 -6.63 2.37
C ASP A 43 0.33 -8.06 2.70
N VAL A 44 -0.42 -8.69 3.61
CA VAL A 44 -0.22 -10.09 4.01
C VAL A 44 -0.44 -11.09 2.87
N SER A 45 -1.12 -10.70 1.80
CA SER A 45 -1.28 -11.55 0.60
C SER A 45 -0.11 -11.43 -0.38
N HIS A 46 0.76 -10.44 -0.20
CA HIS A 46 1.91 -10.16 -1.06
C HIS A 46 3.18 -9.89 -0.23
N MET A 47 3.61 -10.92 0.50
CA MET A 47 4.81 -10.93 1.34
C MET A 47 5.66 -12.19 1.07
N GLY A 48 6.96 -12.13 1.36
CA GLY A 48 7.85 -13.28 1.29
C GLY A 48 7.46 -14.37 2.29
N LYS A 49 7.82 -15.62 2.00
CA LYS A 49 7.45 -16.80 2.82
C LYS A 49 7.90 -16.72 4.28
N ASP A 50 9.07 -16.15 4.53
CA ASP A 50 9.67 -16.05 5.86
C ASP A 50 9.49 -14.65 6.47
N VAL A 51 8.60 -13.83 5.90
CA VAL A 51 8.22 -12.53 6.44
C VAL A 51 7.14 -12.73 7.50
N VAL A 52 7.10 -11.85 8.50
CA VAL A 52 6.03 -11.78 9.49
C VAL A 52 5.56 -10.33 9.57
N ILE A 53 4.25 -10.13 9.45
CA ILE A 53 3.63 -8.80 9.54
C ILE A 53 2.87 -8.70 10.87
N LEU A 54 3.16 -7.64 11.63
CA LEU A 54 2.62 -7.39 12.96
C LEU A 54 1.84 -6.06 12.97
N LYS A 55 1.14 -5.79 14.08
CA LYS A 55 0.39 -4.55 14.31
C LYS A 55 -0.49 -4.14 13.13
N GLU A 56 -1.35 -5.04 12.69
CA GLU A 56 -2.34 -4.79 11.62
C GLU A 56 -1.74 -4.29 10.29
N GLY A 57 -0.49 -4.64 9.99
CA GLY A 57 0.18 -4.22 8.75
C GLY A 57 1.06 -2.98 8.90
N GLU A 58 1.38 -2.58 10.13
CA GLU A 58 2.30 -1.47 10.43
C GLU A 58 3.71 -1.92 10.83
N ARG A 59 3.97 -3.21 10.99
CA ARG A 59 5.28 -3.75 11.35
C ARG A 59 5.60 -4.97 10.51
N ILE A 60 6.88 -5.13 10.19
CA ILE A 60 7.39 -6.25 9.40
C ILE A 60 8.68 -6.75 10.06
N CYS A 61 8.82 -8.06 10.20
CA CYS A 61 10.04 -8.76 10.63
C CYS A 61 10.24 -10.03 9.79
N GLY A 62 11.35 -10.75 9.99
CA GLY A 62 11.65 -11.99 9.25
C GLY A 62 12.58 -11.79 8.04
N THR A 63 12.53 -12.72 7.08
CA THR A 63 13.38 -12.69 5.87
C THR A 63 12.57 -12.59 4.60
N GLY A 64 12.89 -11.61 3.75
CA GLY A 64 12.17 -11.31 2.52
C GLY A 64 11.53 -9.93 2.58
N GLY A 65 10.59 -9.62 1.69
CA GLY A 65 9.91 -8.31 1.67
C GLY A 65 8.41 -8.36 1.49
N ALA A 66 7.75 -7.21 1.67
CA ALA A 66 6.31 -7.09 1.50
C ALA A 66 5.94 -5.86 0.64
N PHE A 67 4.77 -5.95 0.00
CA PHE A 67 4.18 -4.83 -0.72
C PHE A 67 3.13 -4.12 0.13
N SER A 68 2.81 -2.88 -0.23
CA SER A 68 1.60 -2.24 0.26
C SER A 68 0.34 -2.83 -0.38
N THR A 69 -0.79 -2.72 0.32
CA THR A 69 -2.12 -3.10 -0.18
C THR A 69 -2.57 -2.31 -1.41
N VAL A 70 -2.00 -1.11 -1.62
CA VAL A 70 -2.41 -0.19 -2.69
C VAL A 70 -1.18 0.26 -3.50
N PRO A 71 -1.21 0.16 -4.86
CA PRO A 71 -0.17 0.72 -5.72
C PRO A 71 -0.12 2.26 -5.67
N ILE A 72 0.98 2.85 -6.13
CA ILE A 72 1.04 4.30 -6.36
C ILE A 72 0.34 4.60 -7.68
N VAL A 73 -0.89 5.13 -7.60
CA VAL A 73 -1.69 5.53 -8.77
C VAL A 73 -1.76 7.06 -8.89
N GLN A 74 -1.45 7.77 -7.80
CA GLN A 74 -1.46 9.24 -7.77
C GLN A 74 -0.15 9.86 -8.26
N ASN A 75 -0.25 11.09 -8.78
CA ASN A 75 0.86 11.88 -9.31
C ASN A 75 2.02 12.09 -8.34
N LYS A 76 1.74 12.11 -7.04
CA LYS A 76 2.73 12.28 -5.97
C LYS A 76 2.40 11.36 -4.82
N ALA A 77 3.37 10.61 -4.35
CA ALA A 77 3.26 9.77 -3.17
C ALA A 77 4.36 10.12 -2.18
N TYR A 78 4.02 10.08 -0.89
CA TYR A 78 4.98 10.10 0.19
C TYR A 78 4.61 9.02 1.20
N PHE A 79 5.61 8.26 1.62
CA PHE A 79 5.50 7.36 2.75
C PHE A 79 6.76 7.44 3.59
N GLN A 80 6.62 7.17 4.87
CA GLN A 80 7.72 7.16 5.81
C GLN A 80 7.79 5.83 6.54
N VAL A 81 9.00 5.45 6.93
CA VAL A 81 9.34 4.22 7.61
C VAL A 81 10.26 4.56 8.78
N ASP A 82 9.83 4.24 9.99
CA ASP A 82 10.62 4.48 11.21
C ASP A 82 11.45 3.23 11.57
N ILE A 83 12.79 3.33 11.59
CA ILE A 83 13.70 2.23 11.90
C ILE A 83 13.70 1.99 13.40
N GLN A 84 13.31 0.78 13.83
CA GLN A 84 13.21 0.48 15.26
C GLN A 84 14.35 -0.39 15.78
N GLN A 85 15.01 -1.13 14.89
CA GLN A 85 16.23 -1.91 15.17
C GLN A 85 17.07 -1.96 13.89
N THR A 86 18.40 -1.96 14.03
CA THR A 86 19.35 -2.07 12.90
C THR A 86 19.44 -3.52 12.46
N GLY A 87 19.62 -3.69 11.16
CA GLY A 87 19.78 -4.98 10.53
C GLY A 87 20.06 -4.80 9.06
N VAL A 88 19.89 -5.87 8.30
CA VAL A 88 19.90 -5.78 6.85
C VAL A 88 18.48 -5.45 6.40
N TRP A 89 18.33 -4.29 5.76
CA TRP A 89 17.03 -3.79 5.34
C TRP A 89 17.13 -3.01 4.03
N GLY A 90 16.02 -2.93 3.30
CA GLY A 90 15.93 -2.05 2.14
C GLY A 90 14.57 -1.38 2.01
N ILE A 91 14.53 -0.05 1.96
CA ILE A 91 13.31 0.77 1.94
C ILE A 91 13.18 1.46 0.58
N GLY A 92 12.02 1.36 -0.08
CA GLY A 92 11.81 2.08 -1.33
C GLY A 92 10.60 1.65 -2.14
N LEU A 93 10.78 1.63 -3.45
CA LEU A 93 9.77 1.31 -4.45
C LEU A 93 10.08 -0.05 -5.08
N GLY A 94 9.04 -0.73 -5.56
CA GLY A 94 9.23 -1.99 -6.28
C GLY A 94 8.07 -2.33 -7.19
N ASN A 95 8.34 -3.23 -8.13
CA ASN A 95 7.34 -3.80 -9.02
C ASN A 95 7.05 -5.26 -8.64
N ARG A 96 5.88 -5.79 -9.00
CA ARG A 96 5.44 -7.19 -8.73
C ARG A 96 6.36 -8.27 -9.33
N GLN A 97 7.25 -7.90 -10.24
CA GLN A 97 8.25 -8.80 -10.81
C GLN A 97 9.41 -9.09 -9.84
N ALA A 98 9.57 -8.27 -8.80
CA ALA A 98 10.63 -8.45 -7.82
C ALA A 98 10.44 -9.76 -7.04
N GLN A 99 11.53 -10.52 -6.87
CA GLN A 99 11.54 -11.70 -6.00
C GLN A 99 11.53 -11.24 -4.54
N ILE A 100 10.44 -11.49 -3.82
CA ILE A 100 10.22 -11.05 -2.43
C ILE A 100 10.57 -12.12 -1.38
N ASP A 101 10.80 -13.36 -1.81
CA ASP A 101 11.24 -14.46 -0.94
C ASP A 101 12.72 -14.36 -0.57
N SER A 102 13.51 -13.60 -1.32
CA SER A 102 14.95 -13.41 -1.10
C SER A 102 15.24 -12.03 -0.52
N ALA A 103 16.25 -11.93 0.34
CA ALA A 103 16.82 -10.66 0.79
C ALA A 103 18.36 -10.74 0.74
N PRO A 104 19.07 -9.73 0.18
CA PRO A 104 18.53 -8.48 -0.35
C PRO A 104 17.82 -8.64 -1.70
N ILE A 105 16.96 -7.68 -2.04
CA ILE A 105 16.24 -7.71 -3.32
C ILE A 105 17.00 -6.88 -4.35
N GLU A 106 17.42 -7.57 -5.42
CA GLU A 106 18.30 -6.98 -6.42
C GLU A 106 17.53 -6.24 -7.52
N LYS A 107 16.71 -6.95 -8.30
CA LYS A 107 15.98 -6.39 -9.45
C LYS A 107 14.59 -5.90 -9.08
N TYR A 108 14.08 -4.97 -9.89
CA TYR A 108 12.76 -4.36 -9.72
C TYR A 108 12.58 -3.68 -8.35
N PHE A 109 13.67 -3.16 -7.80
CA PHE A 109 13.76 -2.42 -6.54
C PHE A 109 14.49 -1.09 -6.77
N TRP A 110 13.94 -0.02 -6.21
CA TRP A 110 14.55 1.31 -6.19
C TRP A 110 14.48 1.85 -4.77
N GLY A 111 15.61 2.06 -4.11
CA GLY A 111 15.55 2.37 -2.69
C GLY A 111 16.90 2.44 -1.99
N LEU A 112 16.82 2.75 -0.70
CA LEU A 112 17.93 2.82 0.23
C LEU A 112 18.15 1.45 0.89
N ARG A 113 19.41 1.07 1.10
CA ARG A 113 19.83 -0.09 1.89
C ARG A 113 20.42 0.32 3.25
N GLU A 114 20.56 -0.65 4.14
CA GLU A 114 21.15 -0.47 5.48
C GLU A 114 22.56 0.12 5.44
N SER A 115 23.33 -0.19 4.40
CA SER A 115 24.68 0.34 4.21
C SER A 115 24.72 1.82 3.82
N GLY A 116 23.54 2.45 3.63
CA GLY A 116 23.40 3.78 3.06
C GLY A 116 23.51 3.79 1.53
N GLN A 117 23.73 2.64 0.87
CA GLN A 117 23.77 2.58 -0.59
C GLN A 117 22.37 2.73 -1.18
N VAL A 118 22.27 3.54 -2.24
CA VAL A 118 21.03 3.74 -2.99
C VAL A 118 21.08 2.89 -4.25
N PHE A 119 20.09 2.02 -4.44
CA PHE A 119 19.99 1.09 -5.55
C PHE A 119 18.84 1.44 -6.49
N ALA A 120 19.04 1.25 -7.80
CA ALA A 120 18.04 1.35 -8.85
C ALA A 120 18.13 0.14 -9.78
N ASP A 121 17.14 -0.74 -9.70
CA ASP A 121 17.00 -1.94 -10.54
C ASP A 121 18.28 -2.81 -10.61
N GLY A 122 18.88 -3.06 -9.45
CA GLY A 122 20.09 -3.87 -9.30
C GLY A 122 21.41 -3.09 -9.45
N GLN A 123 21.37 -1.80 -9.78
CA GLN A 123 22.57 -0.97 -9.88
C GLN A 123 22.70 -0.02 -8.68
N CYS A 124 23.90 0.07 -8.09
CA CYS A 124 24.20 1.06 -7.06
C CYS A 124 24.35 2.44 -7.72
N VAL A 125 23.47 3.37 -7.38
CA VAL A 125 23.43 4.75 -7.90
C VAL A 125 24.37 5.66 -7.11
N GLY A 126 24.57 5.38 -5.82
CA GLY A 126 25.47 6.16 -4.99
C GLY A 126 25.32 5.84 -3.50
N GLN A 127 26.00 6.62 -2.68
CA GLN A 127 25.96 6.56 -1.22
C GLN A 127 25.11 7.71 -0.70
N LEU A 128 24.25 7.43 0.28
CA LEU A 128 23.46 8.44 0.95
C LEU A 128 24.38 9.46 1.63
N ASN A 129 24.10 10.75 1.48
CA ASN A 129 24.87 11.83 2.09
C ASN A 129 24.53 12.08 3.57
N LYS A 130 23.71 11.23 4.18
CA LYS A 130 23.32 11.26 5.59
C LYS A 130 23.52 9.88 6.22
N ALA A 131 23.93 9.86 7.48
CA ALA A 131 23.92 8.64 8.28
C ALA A 131 22.47 8.23 8.57
N VAL A 132 22.26 6.93 8.75
CA VAL A 132 20.97 6.35 9.09
C VAL A 132 21.20 5.34 10.21
N ASP A 133 20.57 5.60 11.35
CA ASP A 133 20.71 4.81 12.58
C ASP A 133 19.34 4.35 13.11
N GLU A 134 19.35 3.54 14.17
CA GLU A 134 18.13 3.17 14.89
C GLU A 134 17.42 4.40 15.43
N GLY A 135 16.09 4.40 15.34
CA GLY A 135 15.25 5.53 15.72
C GLY A 135 15.02 6.53 14.59
N ASP A 136 15.80 6.46 13.50
CA ASP A 136 15.62 7.36 12.37
C ASP A 136 14.37 7.05 11.55
N SER A 137 13.86 8.10 10.94
CA SER A 137 12.69 8.08 10.06
C SER A 137 13.11 8.27 8.60
N ILE A 138 12.92 7.25 7.78
CA ILE A 138 13.20 7.28 6.35
C ILE A 138 11.94 7.60 5.56
N GLY A 139 11.91 8.78 4.95
CA GLY A 139 10.86 9.21 4.04
C GLY A 139 11.22 8.91 2.59
N ILE A 140 10.24 8.47 1.81
CA ILE A 140 10.36 8.31 0.36
C ILE A 140 9.25 9.12 -0.29
N SER A 141 9.63 10.02 -1.21
CA SER A 141 8.68 10.68 -2.10
C SER A 141 8.88 10.19 -3.53
N TYR A 142 7.79 10.14 -4.30
CA TYR A 142 7.82 9.74 -5.70
C TYR A 142 6.76 10.50 -6.50
N ASP A 143 7.12 11.03 -7.66
CA ASP A 143 6.23 11.85 -8.50
C ASP A 143 6.11 11.38 -9.97
N HIS A 144 6.40 10.10 -10.23
CA HIS A 144 6.56 9.48 -11.55
C HIS A 144 7.83 9.83 -12.32
N ILE A 145 8.51 10.92 -11.98
CA ILE A 145 9.75 11.35 -12.63
C ILE A 145 10.95 10.95 -11.77
N GLU A 146 10.88 11.30 -10.49
CA GLU A 146 11.96 11.10 -9.53
C GLU A 146 11.47 10.51 -8.21
N MET A 147 12.34 9.75 -7.56
CA MET A 147 12.20 9.28 -6.19
C MET A 147 13.23 9.99 -5.31
N LYS A 148 12.77 10.63 -4.24
CA LYS A 148 13.64 11.31 -3.25
C LYS A 148 13.61 10.58 -1.93
N ILE A 149 14.73 10.65 -1.23
CA ILE A 149 14.94 10.05 0.08
C ILE A 149 15.02 11.19 1.09
N TYR A 150 14.40 11.00 2.25
CA TYR A 150 14.44 11.91 3.38
C TYR A 150 14.91 11.13 4.60
N VAL A 151 15.78 11.73 5.41
CA VAL A 151 16.14 11.22 6.73
C VAL A 151 15.67 12.22 7.76
N ASN A 152 14.82 11.80 8.68
CA ASN A 152 14.21 12.65 9.72
C ASN A 152 13.51 13.90 9.16
N GLY A 153 12.89 13.76 7.98
CA GLY A 153 12.15 14.82 7.30
C GLY A 153 13.00 15.76 6.44
N GLU A 154 14.33 15.61 6.44
CA GLU A 154 15.22 16.40 5.61
C GLU A 154 15.65 15.64 4.35
N GLU A 155 15.63 16.29 3.18
CA GLU A 155 16.03 15.68 1.90
C GLU A 155 17.49 15.21 1.95
N ALA A 156 17.74 14.04 1.38
CA ALA A 156 19.03 13.40 1.24
C ALA A 156 19.31 13.06 -0.23
N GLU A 157 20.58 12.99 -0.58
CA GLU A 157 21.07 12.61 -1.91
C GLU A 157 21.73 11.23 -1.86
N PRO A 158 21.70 10.43 -2.93
CA PRO A 158 21.17 10.75 -4.27
C PRO A 158 19.66 10.52 -4.43
N ARG A 159 19.07 11.22 -5.40
CA ARG A 159 17.74 10.93 -5.94
C ARG A 159 17.81 9.86 -7.03
N ILE A 160 16.72 9.11 -7.22
CA ILE A 160 16.61 8.11 -8.29
C ILE A 160 15.66 8.64 -9.37
N THR A 161 16.04 8.51 -10.65
CA THR A 161 15.17 8.80 -11.79
C THR A 161 14.91 7.55 -12.62
N GLY A 162 13.89 7.60 -13.50
CA GLY A 162 13.65 6.51 -14.46
C GLY A 162 13.14 5.22 -13.84
N VAL A 163 12.38 5.30 -12.74
CA VAL A 163 11.68 4.15 -12.14
C VAL A 163 10.69 3.58 -13.18
N LYS A 164 10.76 2.27 -13.44
CA LYS A 164 10.02 1.61 -14.53
C LYS A 164 8.83 0.79 -14.04
N GLY A 165 7.77 0.79 -14.84
CA GLY A 165 6.59 -0.07 -14.67
C GLY A 165 5.58 0.45 -13.64
N PRO A 166 4.47 -0.29 -13.42
CA PRO A 166 3.49 0.05 -12.40
C PRO A 166 4.13 -0.04 -11.00
N VAL A 167 4.36 1.10 -10.39
CA VAL A 167 5.08 1.19 -9.11
C VAL A 167 4.13 0.90 -7.95
N ARG A 168 4.52 -0.04 -7.09
CA ARG A 168 3.91 -0.19 -5.77
C ARG A 168 4.84 0.40 -4.73
N ILE A 169 4.26 0.92 -3.64
CA ILE A 169 5.05 1.19 -2.44
C ILE A 169 5.61 -0.15 -2.00
N ARG A 170 6.94 -0.24 -1.92
CA ARG A 170 7.60 -1.40 -1.36
C ARG A 170 8.01 -1.08 0.05
N SER A 171 7.18 -1.53 0.97
CA SER A 171 7.49 -1.46 2.38
C SER A 171 8.36 -2.67 2.72
N ILE A 172 9.66 -2.45 2.51
CA ILE A 172 10.76 -3.09 3.21
C ILE A 172 10.99 -4.56 2.86
N TYR A 173 12.26 -4.92 2.62
CA TYR A 173 12.74 -6.28 2.88
C TYR A 173 13.70 -6.29 4.05
N LEU A 174 13.64 -7.34 4.86
CA LEU A 174 14.47 -7.55 6.04
C LEU A 174 15.25 -8.84 5.87
N HIS A 175 16.47 -8.87 6.40
CA HIS A 175 17.26 -10.07 6.52
C HIS A 175 17.88 -10.15 7.92
N ASN A 176 17.70 -11.32 8.52
CA ASN A 176 18.27 -11.80 9.79
C ASN A 176 17.51 -11.46 11.08
N LYS A 177 17.70 -12.29 12.10
CA LYS A 177 16.91 -12.38 13.34
C LYS A 177 17.14 -11.17 14.24
N GLU A 178 16.14 -10.30 14.34
CA GLU A 178 15.57 -9.74 15.58
C GLU A 178 14.50 -8.71 15.18
N ASP A 179 13.60 -8.38 16.10
CA ASP A 179 12.30 -7.76 15.83
C ASP A 179 12.38 -6.36 15.19
N TYR A 180 12.29 -6.30 13.87
CA TYR A 180 12.11 -5.02 13.19
C TYR A 180 10.68 -4.51 13.33
N SER A 181 10.56 -3.23 13.68
CA SER A 181 9.31 -2.48 13.57
C SER A 181 9.58 -1.36 12.57
N LEU A 182 8.67 -1.18 11.62
CA LEU A 182 8.83 -0.18 10.57
C LEU A 182 7.46 0.43 10.32
N LYS A 183 7.19 1.55 11.00
CA LYS A 183 5.88 2.19 10.98
C LYS A 183 5.69 2.92 9.66
N LEU A 184 4.72 2.50 8.85
CA LEU A 184 4.36 3.16 7.61
C LEU A 184 3.49 4.39 7.89
N MET A 185 4.05 5.60 7.84
CA MET A 185 3.23 6.83 7.93
C MET A 185 2.88 7.33 6.53
N LYS A 186 1.58 7.32 6.21
CA LYS A 186 1.04 7.85 4.95
C LYS A 186 0.69 9.32 5.13
N LYS A 187 1.34 10.20 4.36
CA LYS A 187 0.85 11.57 4.14
C LYS A 187 0.63 11.77 2.64
N VAL A 188 -0.59 11.48 2.19
CA VAL A 188 -1.01 11.91 0.86
C VAL A 188 -1.46 13.36 0.99
N LYS A 189 -0.59 14.29 0.59
CA LYS A 189 -1.04 15.63 0.23
C LYS A 189 -1.52 15.57 -1.23
N GLY A 190 -2.81 15.80 -1.43
CA GLY A 190 -3.39 16.08 -2.73
C GLY A 190 -2.84 17.38 -3.31
#